data_AF-A0A2D9LUN8-F1
#
_entry.id   AF-A0A2D9LUN8-F1
#
_cell.length_a   1.000
_cell.length_b   1.000
_cell.length_c   1.000
_cell.angle_alpha   90.00
_cell.angle_beta   90.00
_cell.angle_gamma   90.00
#
_symmetry.space_group_name_H-M   'P 1'
#
loop_
_entity.id
_entity.type
_entity.pdbx_description
1 polymer ?
#
loop_
_entity_poly.entity_id
_entity_poly.type
_entity_poly.pdbx_seq_one_letter_code
_entity_poly.pdbx_strand_id
1 'polypeptide(L)'
;MGFGKRATSWKWWWEHETREGKVVMPKKTNQRDLRRKRSSPRDRKIPLHLAENNPPPASKEAVPINRRGARARASEGSPKDD
;
A
#
# COMPACT_ATOMS: atom_id res chain seq x y z
N MET A 1 20.41 10.24 -15.71
CA MET A 1 19.21 11.10 -15.79
C MET A 1 18.39 10.96 -14.51
N GLY A 2 18.11 12.06 -13.81
CA GLY A 2 17.52 12.09 -12.45
C GLY A 2 16.00 12.23 -12.40
N PHE A 3 15.29 11.72 -13.41
CA PHE A 3 13.83 11.85 -13.54
C PHE A 3 13.11 11.18 -12.37
N GLY A 4 12.15 11.87 -11.78
CA GLY A 4 11.42 11.41 -10.59
C GLY A 4 12.07 11.74 -9.24
N LYS A 5 13.20 12.47 -9.22
CA LYS A 5 13.70 13.10 -7.99
C LYS A 5 12.81 14.29 -7.62
N ARG A 6 12.58 14.52 -6.33
CA ARG A 6 11.83 15.67 -5.81
C ARG A 6 12.54 16.98 -6.16
N ALA A 7 11.78 17.97 -6.62
CA ALA A 7 12.24 19.35 -6.83
C ALA A 7 11.62 20.26 -5.77
N THR A 8 12.38 20.63 -4.74
CA THR A 8 11.88 21.44 -3.62
C THR A 8 11.38 22.81 -4.05
N SER A 9 11.96 23.38 -5.11
CA SER A 9 11.55 24.65 -5.71
C SER A 9 10.13 24.66 -6.27
N TRP A 10 9.53 23.49 -6.52
CA TRP A 10 8.19 23.37 -7.08
C TRP A 10 7.12 23.06 -6.02
N LYS A 11 7.52 22.93 -4.76
CA LYS A 11 6.59 22.66 -3.67
C LYS A 11 5.96 23.99 -3.21
N TRP A 12 4.72 24.20 -3.62
CA TRP A 12 3.93 25.39 -3.26
C TRP A 12 2.89 25.13 -2.17
N TRP A 13 2.69 23.87 -1.77
CA TRP A 13 1.73 23.50 -0.73
C TRP A 13 2.36 23.36 0.65
N TRP A 14 1.53 23.54 1.68
CA TRP A 14 1.90 23.35 3.08
C TRP A 14 1.72 21.90 3.55
N GLU A 15 2.53 21.51 4.52
CA GLU A 15 2.37 20.23 5.21
C GLU A 15 1.46 20.42 6.41
N HIS A 16 0.17 20.15 6.24
CA HIS A 16 -0.82 20.27 7.31
C HIS A 16 -1.54 18.94 7.53
N GLU A 17 -1.83 18.64 8.78
CA GLU A 17 -2.67 17.52 9.19
C GLU A 17 -3.83 18.07 10.02
N THR A 18 -5.05 17.63 9.75
CA THR A 18 -6.19 17.99 10.61
C THR A 18 -6.40 16.88 11.64
N ARG A 19 -6.35 17.23 12.92
CA ARG A 19 -6.66 16.32 14.02
C ARG A 19 -7.67 16.97 14.96
N GLU A 20 -8.76 16.26 15.24
CA GLU A 20 -9.81 16.74 16.14
C GLU A 20 -10.31 18.16 15.76
N GLY A 21 -10.46 18.41 14.46
CA GLY A 21 -10.92 19.70 13.92
C GLY A 21 -9.89 20.83 13.95
N LYS A 22 -8.66 20.59 14.41
CA LYS A 22 -7.56 21.57 14.45
C LYS A 22 -6.52 21.27 13.37
N VAL A 23 -6.03 22.33 12.73
CA VAL A 23 -4.87 22.24 11.82
C VAL A 23 -3.59 22.16 12.66
N VAL A 24 -2.82 21.10 12.46
CA VAL A 24 -1.56 20.84 13.17
C VAL A 24 -0.43 20.51 12.20
N MET A 25 0.81 20.64 12.68
CA MET A 25 1.97 20.12 11.97
C MET A 25 1.98 18.59 12.00
N PRO A 26 2.18 17.92 10.85
CA PRO A 26 2.23 16.46 10.80
C PRO A 26 3.45 15.95 11.57
N LYS A 27 3.28 14.82 12.27
CA LYS A 27 4.40 14.17 13.00
C LYS A 27 5.55 13.78 12.07
N LYS A 28 5.24 13.35 10.83
CA LYS A 28 6.20 12.97 9.79
C LYS A 28 5.59 13.20 8.41
N THR A 29 6.42 13.65 7.47
CA THR A 29 6.07 13.75 6.04
C THR A 29 6.92 12.77 5.24
N ASN A 30 6.29 12.04 4.31
CA ASN A 30 7.02 11.19 3.37
C ASN A 30 7.85 12.05 2.41
N GLN A 31 9.16 11.84 2.42
CA GLN A 31 10.13 12.56 1.60
C GLN A 31 10.96 11.57 0.75
N ARG A 32 10.27 10.69 0.04
CA ARG A 32 10.90 9.55 -0.66
C ARG A 32 11.67 10.02 -1.90
N ASP A 33 12.87 9.48 -2.06
CA ASP A 33 13.68 9.61 -3.27
C ASP A 33 13.75 8.29 -4.04
N LEU A 34 14.33 8.34 -5.24
CA LEU A 34 14.45 7.18 -6.12
C LEU A 34 15.28 6.06 -5.49
N ARG A 35 14.67 4.88 -5.33
CA ARG A 35 15.36 3.67 -4.90
C ARG A 35 15.96 2.95 -6.11
N ARG A 36 17.27 3.10 -6.32
CA ARG A 36 17.99 2.53 -7.48
C ARG A 36 18.15 1.01 -7.47
N LYS A 37 18.15 0.40 -6.28
CA LYS A 37 18.24 -1.06 -6.10
C LYS A 37 16.93 -1.58 -5.51
N ARG A 38 16.18 -2.34 -6.30
CA ARG A 38 14.99 -3.07 -5.84
C ARG A 38 15.41 -4.53 -5.62
N SER A 39 15.11 -5.10 -4.46
CA SER A 39 15.26 -6.53 -4.24
C SER A 39 14.33 -7.29 -5.20
N SER A 40 14.77 -8.45 -5.69
CA SER A 40 13.94 -9.30 -6.53
C SER A 40 12.57 -9.53 -5.86
N PRO A 41 11.46 -9.36 -6.58
CA PRO A 41 10.13 -9.56 -6.03
C PRO A 41 9.76 -11.04 -5.89
N ARG A 42 10.65 -11.99 -6.23
CA ARG A 42 10.36 -13.43 -6.28
C ARG A 42 9.69 -13.95 -4.99
N ASP A 43 10.13 -13.50 -3.81
CA ASP A 43 9.56 -13.95 -2.54
C ASP A 43 8.36 -13.11 -2.05
N ARG A 44 7.96 -12.08 -2.79
CA ARG A 44 6.94 -11.13 -2.35
C ARG A 44 5.54 -11.67 -2.62
N LYS A 45 5.01 -12.43 -1.66
CA LYS A 45 3.60 -12.87 -1.65
C LYS A 45 2.67 -11.70 -1.34
N ILE A 46 2.00 -11.18 -2.36
CA ILE A 46 0.95 -10.15 -2.23
C ILE A 46 -0.39 -10.87 -2.01
N PRO A 47 -1.13 -10.60 -0.92
CA PRO A 47 -2.43 -11.22 -0.70
C PRO A 47 -3.44 -10.87 -1.81
N LEU A 48 -4.20 -11.85 -2.28
CA LEU A 48 -5.26 -11.67 -3.27
C LEU A 48 -6.63 -11.81 -2.61
N HIS A 49 -7.44 -10.75 -2.67
CA HIS A 49 -8.81 -10.70 -2.15
C HIS A 49 -9.80 -10.82 -3.31
N LEU A 50 -10.25 -12.04 -3.58
CA LEU A 50 -11.26 -12.36 -4.61
C LEU A 50 -12.68 -12.21 -4.05
N ALA A 51 -13.68 -12.30 -4.92
CA ALA A 51 -15.09 -12.20 -4.53
C ALA A 51 -15.47 -13.16 -3.38
N GLU A 52 -14.92 -14.37 -3.37
CA GLU A 52 -15.10 -15.36 -2.29
C GLU A 52 -14.61 -14.88 -0.91
N ASN A 53 -13.65 -13.96 -0.89
CA ASN A 53 -13.03 -13.42 0.31
C ASN A 53 -13.55 -12.02 0.68
N ASN A 54 -14.48 -11.47 -0.11
CA ASN A 54 -15.12 -10.20 0.19
C ASN A 54 -16.24 -10.40 1.22
N PRO A 55 -16.63 -9.32 1.92
CA PRO A 55 -17.83 -9.35 2.75
C PRO A 55 -19.04 -9.86 1.95
N PRO A 56 -19.93 -10.66 2.55
CA PRO A 56 -21.16 -11.08 1.90
C PRO A 56 -21.97 -9.88 1.38
N PRO A 57 -22.75 -10.03 0.31
CA PRO A 57 -23.66 -9.00 -0.14
C PRO A 57 -24.54 -8.50 1.01
N ALA A 58 -24.77 -7.19 1.07
CA ALA A 58 -25.55 -6.53 2.12
C ALA A 58 -25.02 -6.70 3.56
N SER A 59 -23.73 -7.03 3.76
CA SER A 59 -23.13 -7.01 5.09
C SER A 59 -23.21 -5.61 5.71
N LYS A 60 -23.91 -5.51 6.84
CA LYS A 60 -24.08 -4.26 7.62
C LYS A 60 -23.00 -4.08 8.68
N GLU A 61 -22.26 -5.14 8.97
CA GLU A 61 -21.25 -5.20 10.01
C GLU A 61 -19.85 -5.32 9.41
N ALA A 62 -18.84 -4.95 10.19
CA ALA A 62 -17.45 -5.08 9.76
C ALA A 62 -17.07 -6.56 9.66
N VAL A 63 -16.72 -7.02 8.46
CA VAL A 63 -16.19 -8.38 8.24
C VAL A 63 -14.65 -8.36 8.34
N PRO A 64 -14.03 -9.19 9.21
CA PRO A 64 -12.59 -9.18 9.39
C PRO A 64 -11.86 -9.68 8.13
N ILE A 65 -10.77 -9.00 7.77
CA ILE A 65 -9.96 -9.34 6.60
C ILE A 65 -9.13 -10.61 6.87
N ASN A 66 -9.41 -11.69 6.14
CA ASN A 66 -8.60 -12.92 6.19
C ASN A 66 -7.30 -12.78 5.36
N ARG A 67 -6.30 -12.10 5.93
CA ARG A 67 -4.99 -11.88 5.27
C ARG A 67 -4.22 -13.18 5.01
N ARG A 68 -4.39 -14.20 5.86
CA ARG A 68 -3.69 -15.49 5.73
C ARG A 68 -4.23 -16.27 4.53
N GLY A 69 -5.56 -16.40 4.43
CA GLY A 69 -6.22 -17.03 3.29
C GLY A 69 -5.89 -16.34 1.98
N ALA A 70 -5.95 -15.00 1.95
CA ALA A 70 -5.60 -14.21 0.78
C ALA A 70 -4.14 -14.42 0.30
N ARG A 71 -3.20 -14.68 1.22
CA ARG A 71 -1.81 -15.02 0.87
C ARG A 71 -1.66 -16.44 0.32
N ALA A 72 -2.39 -17.41 0.86
CA ALA A 72 -2.36 -18.79 0.39
C ALA A 72 -2.88 -18.88 -1.05
N ARG A 73 -4.00 -18.20 -1.33
CA ARG A 73 -4.56 -18.09 -2.68
C ARG A 73 -3.60 -17.46 -3.69
N ALA A 74 -2.84 -16.43 -3.29
CA ALA A 74 -1.86 -15.80 -4.16
C ALA A 74 -0.71 -16.73 -4.58
N SER A 75 -0.39 -17.75 -3.77
CA SER A 75 0.60 -18.78 -4.14
C SER A 75 0.05 -19.92 -5.00
N GLU A 76 -1.28 -20.09 -5.09
CA GLU A 76 -1.90 -21.15 -5.90
C GLU A 76 -1.85 -20.85 -7.42
N GLY A 77 -1.85 -19.57 -7.81
CA GLY A 77 -1.78 -19.13 -9.22
C GLY A 77 -0.38 -18.78 -9.74
N SER A 78 0.66 -19.03 -8.96
CA SER A 78 2.06 -18.83 -9.40
C SER A 78 2.52 -20.10 -10.16
N PRO A 79 3.19 -19.99 -11.32
CA PRO A 79 3.79 -21.16 -11.96
C PRO A 79 4.68 -21.88 -10.96
N LYS A 80 4.54 -23.20 -10.86
CA LYS A 80 5.51 -24.03 -10.15
C LYS A 80 6.72 -24.11 -11.07
N ASP A 81 7.82 -23.51 -10.68
CA ASP A 81 9.11 -23.76 -11.34
C ASP A 81 9.50 -25.22 -11.03
N ASP A 82 9.44 -26.08 -12.04
CA ASP A 82 10.06 -27.42 -12.04
C ASP A 82 11.59 -27.30 -12.24
#